data_AF-A0AA41QR46-F1
#
_entry.id   AF-A0AA41QR46-F1
#
_cell.length_a   1.000
_cell.length_b   1.000
_cell.length_c   1.000
_cell.angle_alpha   90.00
_cell.angle_beta   90.00
_cell.angle_gamma   90.00
#
_symmetry.space_group_name_H-M   'P 1'
#
loop_
_entity.id
_entity.type
_entity.pdbx_description
1 polymer ?
#
loop_
_entity_poly.entity_id
_entity_poly.type
_entity_poly.pdbx_seq_one_letter_code
_entity_poly.pdbx_strand_id
1 'polypeptide(L)'
;MQGQSGARPILVNAVWFGAVILAVAASLLFGPLAGAATALVLSLAAAFLLLAQWRHASQAAHSEVARLRENVDQAHDRSTALLAGLAALDHPFLLSDADGTILAVSGGLAELAPTLVPGAKAGGFAAASGLVTLAGHRYQAHRSANAGGSALELVPAGHYIADDDLDAFGQALIGGQTGFRFEAGSVKASPALAVLNEGLEAIDRGVAGIGRLLEGEDIGPQRGNGGIDALANGVRDALLMLDGAREEEAQAREIAERKLHKVGELVEAYHQQAQRLAVTAAEARADAGKANASVAAGRDAASRARDTGKEVRSLAGNADQAARRTFAAIGGVDAVTTQIARMVNSIEDVSFRTNLIALNAAVEAARAGEKGAGFAVVAEEVRTLAQIANRSAREIRELVGRGQAQSGQGVAETEMLQKMIAEIDQHLRNLGNETDTIAQVLDEGSSALLRLENQVSQVGDAAGRTLGASRA
;
A
#
# COMPACT_ATOMS: atom_id res chain seq x y z
N MET A 1 -0.82 -81.37 -29.29
CA MET A 1 -1.64 -82.40 -29.97
C MET A 1 -2.83 -82.67 -29.09
N GLN A 2 -3.97 -82.11 -29.45
CA GLN A 2 -4.92 -82.65 -30.43
C GLN A 2 -5.82 -83.69 -29.77
N GLY A 3 -7.11 -83.38 -29.83
CA GLY A 3 -8.14 -84.35 -29.53
C GLY A 3 -9.30 -83.70 -28.84
N GLN A 4 -10.04 -82.85 -29.55
CA GLN A 4 -11.52 -82.84 -29.59
C GLN A 4 -12.03 -81.53 -30.21
N SER A 5 -12.06 -81.49 -31.55
CA SER A 5 -12.73 -80.42 -32.30
C SER A 5 -13.17 -80.91 -33.68
N GLY A 6 -14.07 -81.91 -33.72
CA GLY A 6 -14.61 -82.42 -34.98
C GLY A 6 -16.06 -82.93 -34.94
N ALA A 7 -16.67 -83.11 -33.77
CA ALA A 7 -17.96 -83.80 -33.66
C ALA A 7 -19.17 -82.90 -33.38
N ARG A 8 -19.00 -81.58 -33.26
CA ARG A 8 -20.10 -80.70 -32.83
C ARG A 8 -21.13 -80.28 -33.90
N PRO A 9 -20.81 -80.10 -35.20
CA PRO A 9 -21.84 -79.63 -36.14
C PRO A 9 -22.79 -80.76 -36.61
N ILE A 10 -22.33 -82.02 -36.67
CA ILE A 10 -23.14 -83.16 -37.14
C ILE A 10 -24.12 -83.64 -36.05
N LEU A 11 -23.70 -83.61 -34.79
CA LEU A 11 -24.57 -83.93 -33.64
C LEU A 11 -25.70 -82.90 -33.47
N VAL A 12 -25.44 -81.62 -33.73
CA VAL A 12 -26.48 -80.58 -33.68
C VAL A 12 -27.53 -80.81 -34.75
N ASN A 13 -27.13 -81.17 -35.99
CA ASN A 13 -28.07 -81.47 -37.06
C ASN A 13 -28.89 -82.75 -36.82
N ALA A 14 -28.28 -83.80 -36.23
CA ALA A 14 -28.97 -85.05 -35.92
C ALA A 14 -29.99 -84.89 -34.77
N VAL A 15 -29.64 -84.12 -33.73
CA VAL A 15 -30.57 -83.79 -32.63
C VAL A 15 -31.72 -82.92 -33.13
N TRP A 16 -31.46 -82.02 -34.08
CA TRP A 16 -32.49 -81.19 -34.71
C TRP A 16 -33.48 -81.99 -35.56
N PHE A 17 -32.96 -82.87 -36.43
CA PHE A 17 -33.81 -83.78 -37.21
C PHE A 17 -34.62 -84.69 -36.29
N GLY A 18 -34.01 -85.19 -35.21
CA GLY A 18 -34.68 -85.96 -34.18
C GLY A 18 -35.80 -85.20 -33.49
N ALA A 19 -35.60 -83.94 -33.11
CA ALA A 19 -36.59 -83.10 -32.45
C ALA A 19 -37.76 -82.72 -33.37
N VAL A 20 -37.50 -82.41 -34.64
CA VAL A 20 -38.56 -82.14 -35.63
C VAL A 20 -39.35 -83.41 -35.93
N ILE A 21 -38.69 -84.57 -36.10
CA ILE A 21 -39.36 -85.85 -36.28
C ILE A 21 -40.20 -86.20 -35.04
N LEU A 22 -39.70 -85.96 -33.83
CA LEU A 22 -40.45 -86.20 -32.58
C LEU A 22 -41.65 -85.26 -32.45
N ALA A 23 -41.51 -83.99 -32.83
CA ALA A 23 -42.62 -83.04 -32.82
C ALA A 23 -43.70 -83.43 -33.84
N VAL A 24 -43.29 -83.79 -35.06
CA VAL A 24 -44.20 -84.26 -36.12
C VAL A 24 -44.87 -85.59 -35.72
N ALA A 25 -44.10 -86.53 -35.16
CA ALA A 25 -44.61 -87.81 -34.66
C ALA A 25 -45.58 -87.61 -33.49
N ALA A 26 -45.30 -86.70 -32.56
CA ALA A 26 -46.21 -86.36 -31.47
C ALA A 26 -47.52 -85.76 -31.99
N SER A 27 -47.48 -84.90 -33.02
CA SER A 27 -48.70 -84.38 -33.65
C SER A 27 -49.48 -85.45 -34.44
N LEU A 28 -48.82 -86.46 -35.00
CA LEU A 28 -49.48 -87.61 -35.65
C LEU A 28 -50.07 -88.61 -34.63
N LEU A 29 -49.40 -88.82 -33.50
CA LEU A 29 -49.82 -89.75 -32.43
C LEU A 29 -50.93 -89.19 -31.54
N PHE A 30 -50.92 -87.88 -31.25
CA PHE A 30 -51.91 -87.24 -30.37
C PHE A 30 -52.98 -86.42 -31.12
N GLY A 31 -52.90 -86.38 -32.46
CA GLY A 31 -53.86 -85.70 -33.34
C GLY A 31 -55.36 -86.05 -33.18
N PRO A 32 -55.78 -87.24 -32.67
CA PRO A 32 -57.22 -87.52 -32.53
C PRO A 32 -57.88 -86.87 -31.29
N LEU A 33 -57.13 -86.35 -30.32
CA LEU A 33 -57.66 -85.90 -29.02
C LEU A 33 -57.76 -84.38 -28.86
N ALA A 34 -57.13 -83.59 -29.74
CA ALA A 34 -57.23 -82.13 -29.78
C ALA A 34 -57.44 -81.70 -31.23
N GLY A 35 -58.59 -81.08 -31.54
CA GLY A 35 -59.01 -80.76 -32.90
C GLY A 35 -57.91 -80.09 -33.75
N ALA A 36 -57.81 -80.49 -35.01
CA ALA A 36 -56.68 -80.21 -35.93
C ALA A 36 -56.19 -78.74 -35.99
N ALA A 37 -57.03 -77.77 -35.64
CA ALA A 37 -56.67 -76.35 -35.64
C ALA A 37 -55.67 -75.97 -34.53
N THR A 38 -55.76 -76.56 -33.32
CA THR A 38 -54.88 -76.19 -32.20
C THR A 38 -53.48 -76.78 -32.34
N ALA A 39 -53.36 -77.98 -32.90
CA ALA A 39 -52.09 -78.61 -33.22
C ALA A 39 -51.30 -77.84 -34.30
N LEU A 40 -52.00 -77.22 -35.25
CA LEU A 40 -51.38 -76.46 -36.35
C LEU A 40 -50.81 -75.11 -35.89
N VAL A 41 -51.47 -74.44 -34.95
CA VAL A 41 -50.98 -73.15 -34.40
C VAL A 41 -49.75 -73.36 -33.50
N LEU A 42 -49.75 -74.38 -32.64
CA LEU A 42 -48.62 -74.68 -31.76
C LEU A 42 -47.39 -75.14 -32.55
N SER A 43 -47.57 -75.90 -33.62
CA SER A 43 -46.46 -76.32 -34.49
C SER A 43 -45.85 -75.16 -35.28
N LEU A 44 -46.66 -74.22 -35.78
CA LEU A 44 -46.16 -73.01 -36.44
C LEU A 44 -45.40 -72.07 -35.48
N ALA A 45 -45.89 -71.90 -34.25
CA ALA A 45 -45.20 -71.09 -33.24
C ALA A 45 -43.85 -71.70 -32.82
N ALA A 46 -43.79 -73.03 -32.65
CA ALA A 46 -42.55 -73.74 -32.38
C ALA A 46 -41.56 -73.62 -33.56
N ALA A 47 -42.04 -73.75 -34.79
CA ALA A 47 -41.21 -73.60 -35.99
C ALA A 47 -40.60 -72.19 -36.11
N PHE A 48 -41.34 -71.13 -35.75
CA PHE A 48 -40.84 -69.75 -35.81
C PHE A 48 -39.74 -69.48 -34.76
N LEU A 49 -39.94 -69.93 -33.52
CA LEU A 49 -38.93 -69.82 -32.46
C LEU A 49 -37.65 -70.59 -32.82
N LEU A 50 -37.81 -71.76 -33.44
CA LEU A 50 -36.70 -72.59 -33.89
C LEU A 50 -35.95 -71.96 -35.09
N LEU A 51 -36.65 -71.31 -36.03
CA LEU A 51 -36.04 -70.54 -37.12
C LEU A 51 -35.24 -69.32 -36.61
N ALA A 52 -35.75 -68.62 -35.59
CA ALA A 52 -35.06 -67.51 -34.95
C ALA A 52 -33.77 -67.98 -34.26
N GLN A 53 -33.80 -69.11 -33.55
CA GLN A 53 -32.61 -69.73 -32.95
C GLN A 53 -31.60 -70.21 -34.00
N TRP A 54 -32.08 -70.80 -35.10
CA TRP A 54 -31.21 -71.26 -36.19
C TRP A 54 -30.47 -70.11 -36.87
N ARG A 55 -31.14 -68.97 -37.09
CA ARG A 55 -30.52 -67.77 -37.67
C ARG A 55 -29.43 -67.17 -36.77
N HIS A 56 -29.60 -67.25 -35.44
CA HIS A 56 -28.57 -66.82 -34.49
C HIS A 56 -27.38 -67.79 -34.43
N ALA A 57 -27.66 -69.11 -34.49
CA ALA A 57 -26.62 -70.14 -34.49
C ALA A 57 -25.83 -70.18 -35.82
N SER A 58 -26.45 -69.87 -36.95
CA SER A 58 -25.78 -69.86 -38.27
C SER A 58 -24.81 -68.69 -38.43
N GLN A 59 -25.13 -67.50 -37.88
CA GLN A 59 -24.20 -66.36 -37.82
C GLN A 59 -22.99 -66.64 -36.92
N ALA A 60 -23.19 -67.35 -35.80
CA ALA A 60 -22.09 -67.79 -34.94
C ALA A 60 -21.16 -68.79 -35.67
N ALA A 61 -21.72 -69.77 -36.37
CA ALA A 61 -20.94 -70.79 -37.09
C ALA A 61 -20.10 -70.23 -38.27
N HIS A 62 -20.61 -69.23 -39.01
CA HIS A 62 -19.84 -68.61 -40.10
C HIS A 62 -18.64 -67.80 -39.58
N SER A 63 -18.77 -67.17 -38.41
CA SER A 63 -17.66 -66.45 -37.76
C SER A 63 -16.57 -67.39 -37.22
N GLU A 64 -16.96 -68.61 -36.84
CA GLU A 64 -16.04 -69.60 -36.28
C GLU A 64 -15.25 -70.33 -37.37
N VAL A 65 -15.86 -70.62 -38.53
CA VAL A 65 -15.17 -71.20 -39.69
C VAL A 65 -14.21 -70.20 -40.35
N ALA A 66 -14.56 -68.91 -40.41
CA ALA A 66 -13.65 -67.87 -40.89
C ALA A 66 -12.41 -67.73 -39.99
N ARG A 67 -12.61 -67.75 -38.66
CA ARG A 67 -11.51 -67.74 -37.67
C ARG A 67 -10.65 -69.00 -37.71
N LEU A 68 -11.24 -70.17 -37.97
CA LEU A 68 -10.47 -71.42 -38.10
C LEU A 68 -9.62 -71.45 -39.36
N ARG A 69 -10.14 -70.94 -40.49
CA ARG A 69 -9.37 -70.84 -41.74
C ARG A 69 -8.21 -69.86 -41.59
N GLU A 70 -8.47 -68.70 -40.99
CA GLU A 70 -7.44 -67.69 -40.71
C GLU A 70 -6.40 -68.19 -39.70
N ASN A 71 -6.79 -68.98 -38.70
CA ASN A 71 -5.85 -69.61 -37.77
C ASN A 71 -5.01 -70.73 -38.42
N VAL A 72 -5.56 -71.48 -39.38
CA VAL A 72 -4.82 -72.53 -40.11
C VAL A 72 -3.86 -71.91 -41.12
N ASP A 73 -4.28 -70.88 -41.84
CA ASP A 73 -3.42 -70.13 -42.77
C ASP A 73 -2.29 -69.42 -41.99
N GLN A 74 -2.60 -68.78 -40.85
CA GLN A 74 -1.56 -68.22 -39.96
C GLN A 74 -0.65 -69.29 -39.34
N ALA A 75 -1.15 -70.49 -39.03
CA ALA A 75 -0.33 -71.58 -38.52
C ALA A 75 0.59 -72.16 -39.61
N HIS A 76 0.11 -72.23 -40.86
CA HIS A 76 0.89 -72.66 -42.01
C HIS A 76 2.00 -71.65 -42.32
N ASP A 77 1.67 -70.35 -42.35
CA ASP A 77 2.62 -69.25 -42.57
C ASP A 77 3.65 -69.15 -41.44
N ARG A 78 3.25 -69.35 -40.17
CA ARG A 78 4.19 -69.42 -39.04
C ARG A 78 5.11 -70.64 -39.13
N SER A 79 4.61 -71.79 -39.61
CA SER A 79 5.43 -72.99 -39.80
C SER A 79 6.44 -72.81 -40.94
N THR A 80 6.04 -72.22 -42.07
CA THR A 80 6.95 -71.94 -43.19
C THR A 80 7.98 -70.87 -42.81
N ALA A 81 7.57 -69.81 -42.10
CA ALA A 81 8.49 -68.78 -41.60
C ALA A 81 9.48 -69.35 -40.56
N LEU A 82 9.04 -70.27 -39.71
CA LEU A 82 9.91 -70.92 -38.71
C LEU A 82 10.90 -71.89 -39.36
N LEU A 83 10.49 -72.67 -40.36
CA LEU A 83 11.39 -73.56 -41.11
C LEU A 83 12.40 -72.76 -41.96
N ALA A 84 11.99 -71.63 -42.54
CA ALA A 84 12.89 -70.71 -43.24
C ALA A 84 13.87 -70.02 -42.26
N GLY A 85 13.42 -69.62 -41.07
CA GLY A 85 14.26 -69.05 -40.02
C GLY A 85 15.29 -70.05 -39.46
N LEU A 86 14.90 -71.32 -39.29
CA LEU A 86 15.80 -72.39 -38.87
C LEU A 86 16.86 -72.71 -39.95
N ALA A 87 16.49 -72.63 -41.23
CA ALA A 87 17.43 -72.82 -42.34
C ALA A 87 18.47 -71.69 -42.47
N ALA A 88 18.15 -70.48 -42.00
CA ALA A 88 19.05 -69.33 -42.00
C ALA A 88 20.03 -69.28 -40.81
N LEU A 89 19.99 -70.26 -39.91
CA LEU A 89 20.89 -70.30 -38.75
C LEU A 89 22.29 -70.80 -39.14
N ASP A 90 23.32 -70.07 -38.69
CA ASP A 90 24.73 -70.48 -38.84
C ASP A 90 25.12 -71.60 -37.85
N HIS A 91 24.33 -71.83 -36.80
CA HIS A 91 24.58 -72.91 -35.84
C HIS A 91 24.22 -74.27 -36.48
N PRO A 92 25.08 -75.31 -36.44
CA PRO A 92 24.76 -76.58 -37.08
C PRO A 92 23.64 -77.35 -36.34
N PHE A 93 22.52 -77.57 -37.02
CA PHE A 93 21.31 -78.19 -36.46
C PHE A 93 20.51 -78.93 -37.53
N LEU A 94 19.85 -80.03 -37.15
CA LEU A 94 18.97 -80.84 -37.99
C LEU A 94 17.67 -81.19 -37.27
N LEU A 95 16.54 -81.03 -37.97
CA LEU A 95 15.22 -81.44 -37.51
C LEU A 95 14.67 -82.56 -38.39
N SER A 96 14.06 -83.56 -37.77
CA SER A 96 13.46 -84.72 -38.44
C SER A 96 12.12 -85.11 -37.85
N ASP A 97 11.25 -85.72 -38.64
CA ASP A 97 9.97 -86.28 -38.19
C ASP A 97 10.15 -87.63 -37.47
N ALA A 98 9.04 -88.22 -37.01
CA ALA A 98 9.05 -89.50 -36.30
C ALA A 98 9.54 -90.69 -37.16
N ASP A 99 9.48 -90.57 -38.49
CA ASP A 99 9.94 -91.59 -39.43
C ASP A 99 11.40 -91.35 -39.88
N GLY A 100 12.06 -90.29 -39.37
CA GLY A 100 13.45 -89.95 -39.69
C GLY A 100 13.63 -89.21 -41.02
N THR A 101 12.57 -88.60 -41.55
CA THR A 101 12.62 -87.70 -42.71
C THR A 101 13.04 -86.30 -42.25
N ILE A 102 13.98 -85.69 -42.96
CA ILE A 102 14.51 -84.36 -42.62
C ILE A 102 13.44 -83.30 -42.90
N LEU A 103 13.08 -82.55 -41.86
CA LEU A 103 12.14 -81.43 -41.92
C LEU A 103 12.86 -80.10 -42.19
N ALA A 104 14.02 -79.89 -41.57
CA ALA A 104 14.87 -78.72 -41.77
C ALA A 104 16.34 -79.02 -41.46
N VAL A 105 17.24 -78.33 -42.15
CA VAL A 105 18.69 -78.32 -41.91
C VAL A 105 19.13 -76.87 -41.88
N SER A 106 19.93 -76.49 -40.89
CA SER A 106 20.46 -75.13 -40.81
C SER A 106 21.56 -74.89 -41.85
N GLY A 107 21.76 -73.62 -42.25
CA GLY A 107 22.80 -73.23 -43.22
C GLY A 107 24.19 -73.70 -42.79
N GLY A 108 24.53 -73.52 -41.51
CA GLY A 108 25.82 -73.98 -40.96
C GLY A 108 26.02 -75.51 -41.01
N LEU A 109 24.96 -76.31 -40.93
CA LEU A 109 25.06 -77.76 -41.11
C LEU A 109 25.05 -78.17 -42.59
N ALA A 110 24.34 -77.43 -43.44
CA ALA A 110 24.31 -77.65 -44.89
C ALA A 110 25.70 -77.42 -45.54
N GLU A 111 26.49 -76.46 -45.03
CA GLU A 111 27.89 -76.25 -45.46
C GLU A 111 28.83 -77.38 -45.02
N LEU A 112 28.65 -77.90 -43.80
CA LEU A 112 29.50 -78.96 -43.23
C LEU A 112 29.16 -80.36 -43.75
N ALA A 113 27.91 -80.58 -44.18
CA ALA A 113 27.39 -81.87 -44.65
C ALA A 113 26.33 -81.69 -45.76
N PRO A 114 26.74 -81.36 -47.00
CA PRO A 114 25.83 -80.99 -48.10
C PRO A 114 24.89 -82.10 -48.61
N THR A 115 25.04 -83.34 -48.13
CA THR A 115 24.18 -84.48 -48.48
C THR A 115 22.86 -84.51 -47.69
N LEU A 116 22.69 -83.65 -46.68
CA LEU A 116 21.50 -83.60 -45.83
C LEU A 116 20.56 -82.50 -46.33
N VAL A 117 19.47 -82.89 -46.99
CA VAL A 117 18.49 -81.97 -47.58
C VAL A 117 17.06 -82.23 -47.06
N PRO A 118 16.22 -81.19 -46.91
CA PRO A 118 14.82 -81.36 -46.51
C PRO A 118 14.06 -82.32 -47.44
N GLY A 119 13.26 -83.22 -46.86
CA GLY A 119 12.49 -84.25 -47.58
C GLY A 119 13.24 -85.58 -47.80
N ALA A 120 14.55 -85.63 -47.60
CA ALA A 120 15.33 -86.88 -47.64
C ALA A 120 15.34 -87.59 -46.27
N LYS A 121 15.73 -88.87 -46.22
CA LYS A 121 15.97 -89.58 -44.95
C LYS A 121 17.31 -89.17 -44.36
N ALA A 122 17.32 -88.84 -43.06
CA ALA A 122 18.54 -88.48 -42.33
C ALA A 122 19.47 -89.68 -42.07
N GLY A 123 18.97 -90.90 -42.25
CA GLY A 123 19.71 -92.14 -41.97
C GLY A 123 20.18 -92.21 -40.51
N GLY A 124 21.34 -92.85 -40.29
CA GLY A 124 21.96 -92.95 -38.96
C GLY A 124 22.44 -91.63 -38.36
N PHE A 125 22.48 -90.55 -39.16
CA PHE A 125 22.95 -89.24 -38.70
C PHE A 125 22.01 -88.62 -37.66
N ALA A 126 20.69 -88.79 -37.82
CA ALA A 126 19.70 -88.33 -36.83
C ALA A 126 19.75 -89.09 -35.49
N ALA A 127 20.47 -90.21 -35.43
CA ALA A 127 20.68 -91.02 -34.23
C ALA A 127 22.06 -90.81 -33.59
N ALA A 128 22.88 -89.88 -34.10
CA ALA A 128 24.18 -89.58 -33.54
C ALA A 128 24.05 -89.03 -32.11
N SER A 129 24.88 -89.54 -31.18
CA SER A 129 24.96 -89.06 -29.80
C SER A 129 26.41 -89.10 -29.32
N GLY A 130 26.81 -88.08 -28.54
CA GLY A 130 28.19 -87.93 -28.08
C GLY A 130 29.08 -87.14 -29.05
N LEU A 131 30.37 -87.39 -29.07
CA LEU A 131 31.33 -86.63 -29.88
C LEU A 131 31.29 -87.05 -31.36
N VAL A 132 31.06 -86.08 -32.24
CA VAL A 132 30.98 -86.29 -33.70
C VAL A 132 32.02 -85.39 -34.37
N THR A 133 32.69 -85.93 -35.39
CA THR A 133 33.69 -85.21 -36.18
C THR A 133 33.15 -84.95 -37.58
N LEU A 134 33.06 -83.68 -37.97
CA LEU A 134 32.55 -83.22 -39.26
C LEU A 134 33.51 -82.19 -39.82
N ALA A 135 33.90 -82.34 -41.09
CA ALA A 135 34.84 -81.47 -41.80
C ALA A 135 36.14 -81.11 -41.01
N GLY A 136 36.59 -81.96 -40.07
CA GLY A 136 37.81 -81.76 -39.28
C GLY A 136 37.64 -81.09 -37.91
N HIS A 137 36.43 -80.66 -37.51
CA HIS A 137 36.12 -80.06 -36.20
C HIS A 137 35.36 -81.03 -35.26
N ARG A 138 35.53 -80.86 -33.94
CA ARG A 138 34.87 -81.70 -32.91
C ARG A 138 33.62 -81.00 -32.38
N TYR A 139 32.49 -81.69 -32.50
CA TYR A 139 31.20 -81.25 -31.99
C TYR A 139 30.66 -82.26 -30.99
N GLN A 140 29.95 -81.76 -29.99
CA GLN A 140 29.15 -82.60 -29.10
C GLN A 140 27.71 -82.62 -29.63
N ALA A 141 27.26 -83.81 -30.02
CA ALA A 141 25.92 -84.03 -30.53
C ALA A 141 24.93 -84.18 -29.38
N HIS A 142 24.03 -83.20 -29.26
CA HIS A 142 22.92 -83.21 -28.35
C HIS A 142 21.64 -83.53 -29.12
N ARG A 143 21.04 -84.68 -28.79
CA ARG A 143 19.80 -85.14 -29.39
C ARG A 143 18.64 -84.91 -28.42
N SER A 144 17.57 -84.30 -28.93
CA SER A 144 16.30 -84.19 -28.23
C SER A 144 15.20 -84.81 -29.08
N ALA A 145 14.42 -85.73 -28.52
CA ALA A 145 13.36 -86.43 -29.23
C ALA A 145 12.04 -86.31 -28.47
N ASN A 146 10.98 -85.97 -29.18
CA ASN A 146 9.61 -85.88 -28.66
C ASN A 146 8.66 -86.70 -29.55
N ALA A 147 7.41 -86.87 -29.12
CA ALA A 147 6.41 -87.71 -29.79
C ALA A 147 6.08 -87.33 -31.25
N GLY A 148 6.56 -86.18 -31.74
CA GLY A 148 6.35 -85.70 -33.12
C GLY A 148 7.62 -85.56 -33.99
N GLY A 149 8.80 -85.93 -33.49
CA GLY A 149 10.06 -85.82 -34.26
C GLY A 149 11.32 -85.75 -33.39
N SER A 150 12.48 -85.70 -34.03
CA SER A 150 13.77 -85.55 -33.36
C SER A 150 14.63 -84.41 -33.89
N ALA A 151 15.28 -83.71 -32.97
CA ALA A 151 16.16 -82.58 -33.19
C ALA A 151 17.59 -82.98 -32.80
N LEU A 152 18.56 -82.66 -33.65
CA LEU A 152 19.97 -82.89 -33.44
C LEU A 152 20.72 -81.57 -33.53
N GLU A 153 21.35 -81.19 -32.43
CA GLU A 153 22.15 -79.98 -32.30
C GLU A 153 23.62 -80.35 -32.13
N LEU A 154 24.51 -79.68 -32.88
CA LEU A 154 25.96 -79.90 -32.79
C LEU A 154 26.60 -78.68 -32.14
N VAL A 155 26.92 -78.81 -30.85
CA VAL A 155 27.54 -77.73 -30.07
C VAL A 155 29.07 -77.84 -30.20
N PRO A 156 29.78 -76.78 -30.62
CA PRO A 156 31.24 -76.78 -30.68
C PRO A 156 31.83 -77.03 -29.28
N ALA A 157 32.61 -78.10 -29.08
CA ALA A 157 33.15 -78.47 -27.76
C ALA A 157 34.52 -77.84 -27.44
N GLY A 158 34.78 -76.64 -28.00
CA GLY A 158 35.83 -75.67 -27.65
C GLY A 158 37.32 -76.09 -27.67
N HIS A 159 38.17 -75.06 -27.60
CA HIS A 159 39.48 -75.04 -26.92
C HIS A 159 39.51 -73.78 -26.01
N TYR A 160 39.48 -74.02 -24.69
CA TYR A 160 39.94 -73.25 -23.50
C TYR A 160 39.76 -71.70 -23.27
N ILE A 161 39.07 -71.39 -22.13
CA ILE A 161 39.00 -70.23 -21.16
C ILE A 161 38.26 -68.89 -21.46
N ALA A 162 37.63 -68.35 -20.38
CA ALA A 162 36.55 -67.35 -20.19
C ALA A 162 36.96 -65.89 -19.82
N ASP A 163 36.10 -64.88 -20.13
CA ASP A 163 36.07 -63.52 -19.49
C ASP A 163 34.81 -62.58 -19.76
N ASP A 164 33.60 -63.06 -20.08
CA ASP A 164 32.57 -62.19 -20.74
C ASP A 164 31.44 -61.56 -19.89
N ASP A 165 31.39 -61.68 -18.56
CA ASP A 165 30.29 -61.07 -17.75
C ASP A 165 30.53 -59.59 -17.32
N LEU A 166 31.72 -59.04 -17.59
CA LEU A 166 32.05 -57.65 -17.23
C LEU A 166 31.64 -56.63 -18.30
N ASP A 167 31.66 -57.00 -19.59
CA ASP A 167 31.39 -56.06 -20.69
C ASP A 167 29.91 -55.69 -20.78
N ALA A 168 29.00 -56.65 -20.54
CA ALA A 168 27.56 -56.39 -20.50
C ALA A 168 27.17 -55.53 -19.29
N PHE A 169 27.76 -55.78 -18.12
CA PHE A 169 27.59 -54.95 -16.93
C PHE A 169 28.15 -53.53 -17.15
N GLY A 170 29.33 -53.42 -17.77
CA GLY A 170 29.94 -52.15 -18.17
C GLY A 170 29.06 -51.35 -19.12
N GLN A 171 28.49 -51.99 -20.16
CA GLN A 171 27.58 -51.32 -21.09
C GLN A 171 26.26 -50.90 -20.43
N ALA A 172 25.69 -51.70 -19.52
CA ALA A 172 24.47 -51.33 -18.78
C ALA A 172 24.71 -50.11 -17.87
N LEU A 173 25.85 -50.07 -17.17
CA LEU A 173 26.26 -48.92 -16.36
C LEU A 173 26.52 -47.67 -17.21
N ILE A 174 27.23 -47.81 -18.34
CA ILE A 174 27.49 -46.71 -19.28
C ILE A 174 26.17 -46.21 -19.90
N GLY A 175 25.21 -47.10 -20.13
CA GLY A 175 23.86 -46.79 -20.61
C GLY A 175 22.91 -46.23 -19.53
N GLY A 176 23.38 -46.03 -18.30
CA GLY A 176 22.57 -45.49 -17.20
C GLY A 176 21.55 -46.46 -16.61
N GLN A 177 21.65 -47.76 -16.92
CA GLN A 177 20.81 -48.81 -16.34
C GLN A 177 21.41 -49.30 -15.03
N THR A 178 21.00 -48.67 -13.93
CA THR A 178 21.53 -48.93 -12.59
C THR A 178 20.74 -49.98 -11.81
N GLY A 179 19.65 -50.54 -12.38
CA GLY A 179 18.79 -51.55 -11.75
C GLY A 179 19.36 -52.98 -11.72
N PHE A 180 20.54 -53.22 -12.29
CA PHE A 180 21.21 -54.52 -12.24
C PHE A 180 21.62 -54.89 -10.80
N ARG A 181 21.40 -56.14 -10.39
CA ARG A 181 21.81 -56.64 -9.06
C ARG A 181 22.43 -58.03 -9.16
N PHE A 182 23.51 -58.24 -8.44
CA PHE A 182 24.08 -59.57 -8.24
C PHE A 182 23.17 -60.40 -7.34
N GLU A 183 22.90 -61.65 -7.74
CA GLU A 183 22.06 -62.56 -6.99
C GLU A 183 22.63 -62.92 -5.62
N ALA A 184 21.76 -63.25 -4.66
CA ALA A 184 22.13 -63.49 -3.26
C ALA A 184 23.15 -64.63 -3.07
N GLY A 185 23.21 -65.59 -4.01
CA GLY A 185 24.22 -66.65 -4.02
C GLY A 185 25.63 -66.13 -4.29
N SER A 186 25.78 -65.25 -5.29
CA SER A 186 27.05 -64.64 -5.70
C SER A 186 27.55 -63.61 -4.68
N VAL A 187 26.64 -62.87 -4.05
CA VAL A 187 26.94 -61.90 -2.98
C VAL A 187 27.47 -62.59 -1.71
N LYS A 188 26.95 -63.78 -1.37
CA LYS A 188 27.48 -64.59 -0.25
C LYS A 188 28.91 -65.10 -0.51
N ALA A 189 29.26 -65.34 -1.77
CA ALA A 189 30.59 -65.80 -2.17
C ALA A 189 31.62 -64.66 -2.24
N SER A 190 31.19 -63.41 -2.49
CA SER A 190 32.06 -62.24 -2.54
C SER A 190 31.42 -61.02 -1.86
N PRO A 191 31.92 -60.59 -0.68
CA PRO A 191 31.44 -59.39 0.01
C PRO A 191 31.56 -58.11 -0.81
N ALA A 192 32.47 -58.05 -1.80
CA ALA A 192 32.61 -56.90 -2.68
C ALA A 192 31.38 -56.68 -3.58
N LEU A 193 30.68 -57.76 -3.97
CA LEU A 193 29.44 -57.67 -4.74
C LEU A 193 28.26 -57.17 -3.89
N ALA A 194 28.30 -57.38 -2.56
CA ALA A 194 27.34 -56.78 -1.63
C ALA A 194 27.48 -55.25 -1.65
N VAL A 195 28.71 -54.76 -1.51
CA VAL A 195 29.04 -53.33 -1.53
C VAL A 195 28.66 -52.71 -2.88
N LEU A 196 28.86 -53.43 -3.99
CA LEU A 196 28.48 -52.98 -5.33
C LEU A 196 26.96 -52.91 -5.51
N ASN A 197 26.20 -53.90 -5.03
CA ASN A 197 24.74 -53.84 -5.00
C ASN A 197 24.23 -52.66 -4.15
N GLU A 198 24.81 -52.44 -2.97
CA GLU A 198 24.47 -51.29 -2.11
C GLU A 198 24.80 -49.95 -2.78
N GLY A 199 25.92 -49.87 -3.52
CA GLY A 199 26.31 -48.70 -4.29
C GLY A 199 25.34 -48.41 -5.45
N LEU A 200 24.95 -49.43 -6.21
CA LEU A 200 23.95 -49.30 -7.29
C LEU A 200 22.56 -48.92 -6.76
N GLU A 201 22.19 -49.45 -5.60
CA GLU A 201 20.94 -49.08 -4.93
C GLU A 201 20.97 -47.64 -4.39
N ALA A 202 22.12 -47.17 -3.90
CA ALA A 202 22.31 -45.76 -3.55
C ALA A 202 22.22 -44.85 -4.78
N ILE A 203 22.75 -45.29 -5.93
CA ILE A 203 22.63 -44.56 -7.19
C ILE A 203 21.16 -44.46 -7.64
N ASP A 204 20.42 -45.57 -7.64
CA ASP A 204 19.00 -45.58 -8.01
C ASP A 204 18.16 -44.65 -7.12
N ARG A 205 18.37 -44.71 -5.80
CA ARG A 205 17.68 -43.84 -4.84
C ARG A 205 18.05 -42.37 -5.02
N GLY A 206 19.33 -42.08 -5.25
CA GLY A 206 19.83 -40.73 -5.48
C GLY A 206 19.29 -40.12 -6.78
N VAL A 207 19.28 -40.87 -7.88
CA VAL A 207 18.73 -40.43 -9.18
C VAL A 207 17.22 -40.24 -9.10
N ALA A 208 16.49 -41.18 -8.48
CA ALA A 208 15.05 -41.03 -8.24
C ALA A 208 14.74 -39.86 -7.28
N GLY A 209 15.64 -39.57 -6.32
CA GLY A 209 15.56 -38.40 -5.46
C GLY A 209 15.69 -37.10 -6.24
N ILE A 210 16.70 -36.98 -7.11
CA ILE A 210 16.89 -35.80 -7.96
C ILE A 210 15.71 -35.63 -8.92
N GLY A 211 15.20 -36.70 -9.53
CA GLY A 211 14.01 -36.65 -10.39
C GLY A 211 12.80 -36.06 -9.67
N ARG A 212 12.50 -36.56 -8.47
CA ARG A 212 11.39 -36.06 -7.64
C ARG A 212 11.59 -34.61 -7.18
N LEU A 213 12.82 -34.19 -6.86
CA LEU A 213 13.13 -32.78 -6.57
C LEU A 213 12.87 -31.86 -7.77
N LEU A 214 13.23 -32.30 -8.98
CA LEU A 214 12.98 -31.56 -10.22
C LEU A 214 11.48 -31.49 -10.55
N GLU A 215 10.70 -32.48 -10.11
CA GLU A 215 9.24 -32.50 -10.19
C GLU A 215 8.57 -31.67 -9.06
N GLY A 216 9.35 -31.12 -8.12
CA GLY A 216 8.87 -30.25 -7.04
C GLY A 216 8.41 -31.00 -5.78
N GLU A 217 8.75 -32.27 -5.63
CA GLU A 217 8.40 -33.07 -4.45
C GLU A 217 9.45 -32.92 -3.34
N ASP A 218 9.00 -32.71 -2.10
CA ASP A 218 9.89 -32.75 -0.93
C ASP A 218 10.23 -34.19 -0.57
N ILE A 219 11.44 -34.61 -0.94
CA ILE A 219 11.93 -35.97 -0.72
C ILE A 219 12.50 -36.21 0.69
N GLY A 220 12.49 -35.23 1.59
CA GLY A 220 13.12 -35.34 2.91
C GLY A 220 14.64 -35.62 2.84
N PRO A 221 15.31 -35.92 3.97
CA PRO A 221 16.72 -36.29 3.98
C PRO A 221 16.94 -37.71 3.46
N GLN A 222 17.67 -37.80 2.35
CA GLN A 222 18.14 -39.08 1.80
C GLN A 222 19.15 -39.69 2.79
N ARG A 223 18.85 -40.90 3.28
CA ARG A 223 19.71 -41.66 4.20
C ARG A 223 20.57 -42.62 3.39
N GLY A 224 21.81 -42.23 3.11
CA GLY A 224 22.81 -43.03 2.43
C GLY A 224 24.16 -42.32 2.41
N ASN A 225 25.26 -43.08 2.32
CA ASN A 225 26.63 -42.54 2.30
C ASN A 225 27.23 -42.50 0.88
N GLY A 226 26.37 -42.57 -0.15
CA GLY A 226 26.76 -42.53 -1.55
C GLY A 226 26.93 -41.10 -2.06
N GLY A 227 27.80 -40.91 -3.07
CA GLY A 227 28.07 -39.59 -3.65
C GLY A 227 26.85 -38.92 -4.27
N ILE A 228 25.88 -39.70 -4.79
CA ILE A 228 24.65 -39.17 -5.39
C ILE A 228 23.64 -38.74 -4.32
N ASP A 229 23.56 -39.43 -3.18
CA ASP A 229 22.71 -39.02 -2.05
C ASP A 229 23.16 -37.66 -1.48
N ALA A 230 24.47 -37.43 -1.40
CA ALA A 230 25.04 -36.14 -1.02
C ALA A 230 24.69 -35.02 -2.02
N LEU A 231 24.71 -35.32 -3.31
CA LEU A 231 24.32 -34.40 -4.39
C LEU A 231 22.83 -34.07 -4.34
N ALA A 232 21.97 -35.07 -4.12
CA ALA A 232 20.52 -34.88 -3.96
C ALA A 232 20.19 -34.01 -2.74
N ASN A 233 20.85 -34.24 -1.60
CA ASN A 233 20.71 -33.38 -0.42
C ASN A 233 21.22 -31.95 -0.69
N GLY A 234 22.35 -31.78 -1.40
CA GLY A 234 22.87 -30.47 -1.77
C GLY A 234 21.94 -29.67 -2.70
N VAL A 235 21.31 -30.34 -3.69
CA VAL A 235 20.30 -29.71 -4.56
C VAL A 235 19.06 -29.32 -3.76
N ARG A 236 18.57 -30.18 -2.87
CA ARG A 236 17.46 -29.87 -1.98
C ARG A 236 17.77 -28.65 -1.11
N ASP A 237 18.94 -28.62 -0.46
CA ASP A 237 19.33 -27.52 0.42
C ASP A 237 19.45 -26.20 -0.36
N ALA A 238 19.96 -26.24 -1.60
CA ALA A 238 20.00 -25.07 -2.49
C ALA A 238 18.60 -24.59 -2.90
N LEU A 239 17.65 -25.50 -3.16
CA LEU A 239 16.25 -25.16 -3.46
C LEU A 239 15.56 -24.52 -2.25
N LEU A 240 15.74 -25.09 -1.04
CA LEU A 240 15.21 -24.52 0.20
C LEU A 240 15.78 -23.12 0.47
N MET A 241 17.08 -22.91 0.21
CA MET A 241 17.70 -21.59 0.30
C MET A 241 17.11 -20.60 -0.72
N LEU A 242 16.85 -21.04 -1.95
CA LEU A 242 16.31 -20.20 -3.01
C LEU A 242 14.84 -19.82 -2.75
N ASP A 243 14.03 -20.75 -2.25
CA ASP A 243 12.66 -20.48 -1.84
C ASP A 243 12.61 -19.54 -0.63
N GLY A 244 13.47 -19.76 0.38
CA GLY A 244 13.63 -18.83 1.50
C GLY A 244 14.04 -17.42 1.04
N ALA A 245 15.01 -17.32 0.12
CA ALA A 245 15.43 -16.03 -0.45
C ALA A 245 14.32 -15.34 -1.25
N ARG A 246 13.49 -16.10 -1.98
CA ARG A 246 12.32 -15.57 -2.72
C ARG A 246 11.23 -15.07 -1.78
N GLU A 247 10.96 -15.79 -0.70
CA GLU A 247 10.02 -15.34 0.33
C GLU A 247 10.51 -14.06 1.01
N GLU A 248 11.79 -13.98 1.34
CA GLU A 248 12.41 -12.75 1.88
C GLU A 248 12.31 -11.58 0.90
N GLU A 249 12.57 -11.79 -0.40
CA GLU A 249 12.42 -10.76 -1.43
C GLU A 249 10.96 -10.29 -1.56
N ALA A 250 10.00 -11.23 -1.56
CA ALA A 250 8.58 -10.92 -1.63
C ALA A 250 8.13 -10.09 -0.42
N GLN A 251 8.57 -10.45 0.79
CA GLN A 251 8.29 -9.68 2.01
C GLN A 251 8.96 -8.30 1.96
N ALA A 252 10.21 -8.21 1.50
CA ALA A 252 10.93 -6.95 1.36
C ALA A 252 10.23 -6.01 0.38
N ARG A 253 9.73 -6.55 -0.74
CA ARG A 253 8.95 -5.80 -1.74
C ARG A 253 7.63 -5.30 -1.17
N GLU A 254 6.87 -6.15 -0.47
CA GLU A 254 5.61 -5.75 0.16
C GLU A 254 5.83 -4.64 1.21
N ILE A 255 6.89 -4.75 2.02
CA ILE A 255 7.30 -3.69 2.95
C ILE A 255 7.68 -2.41 2.21
N ALA A 256 8.43 -2.50 1.10
CA ALA A 256 8.80 -1.36 0.29
C ALA A 256 7.58 -0.66 -0.32
N GLU A 257 6.62 -1.41 -0.86
CA GLU A 257 5.37 -0.89 -1.41
C GLU A 257 4.54 -0.16 -0.33
N ARG A 258 4.40 -0.75 0.87
CA ARG A 258 3.76 -0.06 2.01
C ARG A 258 4.48 1.22 2.42
N LYS A 259 5.82 1.19 2.48
CA LYS A 259 6.63 2.38 2.80
C LYS A 259 6.47 3.47 1.74
N LEU A 260 6.48 3.12 0.46
CA LEU A 260 6.28 4.06 -0.65
C LEU A 260 4.88 4.68 -0.61
N HIS A 261 3.85 3.88 -0.33
CA HIS A 261 2.50 4.40 -0.13
C HIS A 261 2.45 5.41 1.02
N LYS A 262 3.11 5.10 2.15
CA LYS A 262 3.18 6.00 3.30
C LYS A 262 3.96 7.28 3.00
N VAL A 263 5.03 7.21 2.21
CA VAL A 263 5.77 8.38 1.73
C VAL A 263 4.87 9.25 0.85
N GLY A 264 4.07 8.65 -0.04
CA GLY A 264 3.08 9.38 -0.85
C GLY A 264 2.06 10.15 -0.01
N GLU A 265 1.47 9.50 0.99
CA GLU A 265 0.56 10.17 1.94
C GLU A 265 1.24 11.34 2.68
N LEU A 266 2.48 11.15 3.13
CA LEU A 266 3.25 12.18 3.84
C LEU A 266 3.58 13.36 2.93
N VAL A 267 3.96 13.12 1.67
CA VAL A 267 4.23 14.17 0.68
C VAL A 267 2.97 15.00 0.43
N GLU A 268 1.82 14.35 0.25
CA GLU A 268 0.55 15.06 0.06
C GLU A 268 0.13 15.87 1.29
N ALA A 269 0.28 15.31 2.49
CA ALA A 269 0.05 16.04 3.73
C ALA A 269 1.01 17.25 3.87
N TYR A 270 2.28 17.09 3.51
CA TYR A 270 3.29 18.15 3.53
C TYR A 270 2.97 19.26 2.51
N HIS A 271 2.46 18.88 1.34
CA HIS A 271 1.95 19.82 0.34
C HIS A 271 0.80 20.68 0.84
N GLN A 272 -0.23 20.04 1.41
CA GLN A 272 -1.38 20.76 1.96
C GLN A 272 -0.95 21.66 3.12
N GLN A 273 0.04 21.25 3.90
CA GLN A 273 0.63 22.09 4.95
C GLN A 273 1.38 23.29 4.35
N ALA A 274 2.21 23.08 3.31
CA ALA A 274 2.92 24.16 2.63
C ALA A 274 1.96 25.15 1.97
N GLN A 275 0.86 24.70 1.36
CA GLN A 275 -0.18 25.57 0.82
C GLN A 275 -0.83 26.43 1.91
N ARG A 276 -1.25 25.81 3.02
CA ARG A 276 -1.82 26.54 4.16
C ARG A 276 -0.84 27.58 4.69
N LEU A 277 0.43 27.22 4.85
CA LEU A 277 1.47 28.13 5.32
C LEU A 277 1.69 29.30 4.36
N ALA A 278 1.66 29.07 3.05
CA ALA A 278 1.77 30.12 2.04
C ALA A 278 0.60 31.11 2.10
N VAL A 279 -0.64 30.61 2.26
CA VAL A 279 -1.84 31.45 2.42
C VAL A 279 -1.76 32.26 3.70
N THR A 280 -1.48 31.62 4.84
CA THR A 280 -1.34 32.31 6.13
C THR A 280 -0.21 33.34 6.10
N ALA A 281 0.90 33.06 5.42
CA ALA A 281 1.98 34.04 5.26
C ALA A 281 1.53 35.24 4.40
N ALA A 282 0.75 35.03 3.34
CA ALA A 282 0.22 36.12 2.53
C ALA A 282 -0.76 37.00 3.32
N GLU A 283 -1.65 36.39 4.11
CA GLU A 283 -2.57 37.10 5.01
C GLU A 283 -1.80 37.90 6.08
N ALA A 284 -0.82 37.27 6.72
CA ALA A 284 0.03 37.93 7.71
C ALA A 284 0.83 39.11 7.12
N ARG A 285 1.30 39.02 5.86
CA ARG A 285 1.93 40.18 5.16
C ARG A 285 0.92 41.31 4.96
N ALA A 286 -0.30 41.00 4.51
CA ALA A 286 -1.33 42.02 4.30
C ALA A 286 -1.70 42.72 5.61
N ASP A 287 -1.83 41.97 6.70
CA ASP A 287 -2.13 42.52 8.02
C ASP A 287 -0.96 43.31 8.61
N ALA A 288 0.28 42.86 8.40
CA ALA A 288 1.47 43.65 8.74
C ALA A 288 1.49 44.99 8.00
N GLY A 289 1.11 45.02 6.72
CA GLY A 289 0.97 46.25 5.94
C GLY A 289 -0.08 47.21 6.51
N LYS A 290 -1.26 46.70 6.89
CA LYS A 290 -2.31 47.50 7.56
C LYS A 290 -1.86 48.01 8.93
N ALA A 291 -1.15 47.20 9.69
CA ALA A 291 -0.59 47.59 10.97
C ALA A 291 0.46 48.70 10.80
N ASN A 292 1.30 48.63 9.78
CA ASN A 292 2.30 49.65 9.49
C ASN A 292 1.65 50.98 9.11
N ALA A 293 0.60 50.95 8.29
CA ALA A 293 -0.19 52.14 7.96
C ALA A 293 -0.85 52.75 9.21
N SER A 294 -1.37 51.91 10.12
CA SER A 294 -1.93 52.36 11.40
C SER A 294 -0.88 53.01 12.30
N VAL A 295 0.33 52.43 12.38
CA VAL A 295 1.44 52.99 13.15
C VAL A 295 1.89 54.33 12.57
N ALA A 296 1.98 54.46 11.23
CA ALA A 296 2.29 55.73 10.57
C ALA A 296 1.23 56.80 10.87
N ALA A 297 -0.06 56.46 10.75
CA ALA A 297 -1.16 57.36 11.11
C ALA A 297 -1.11 57.77 12.59
N GLY A 298 -0.74 56.84 13.48
CA GLY A 298 -0.50 57.10 14.89
C GLY A 298 0.63 58.11 15.13
N ARG A 299 1.74 58.02 14.39
CA ARG A 299 2.86 58.96 14.50
C ARG A 299 2.45 60.36 14.08
N ASP A 300 1.74 60.46 12.96
CA ASP A 300 1.23 61.74 12.47
C ASP A 300 0.27 62.36 13.47
N ALA A 301 -0.61 61.55 14.08
CA ALA A 301 -1.53 62.00 15.12
C ALA A 301 -0.78 62.50 16.37
N ALA A 302 0.25 61.78 16.83
CA ALA A 302 1.08 62.20 17.95
C ALA A 302 1.83 63.51 17.66
N SER A 303 2.37 63.66 16.44
CA SER A 303 3.02 64.90 16.00
C SER A 303 2.05 66.08 15.99
N ARG A 304 0.86 65.91 15.41
CA ARG A 304 -0.18 66.94 15.42
C ARG A 304 -0.60 67.31 16.84
N ALA A 305 -0.80 66.33 17.72
CA ALA A 305 -1.14 66.58 19.12
C ALA A 305 -0.05 67.39 19.84
N ARG A 306 1.24 67.09 19.56
CA ARG A 306 2.38 67.85 20.09
C ARG A 306 2.37 69.30 19.61
N ASP A 307 2.11 69.53 18.32
CA ASP A 307 2.10 70.89 17.75
C ASP A 307 0.90 71.70 18.25
N THR A 308 -0.30 71.12 18.29
CA THR A 308 -1.47 71.73 18.95
C THR A 308 -1.15 72.04 20.42
N GLY A 309 -0.49 71.14 21.15
CA GLY A 309 -0.07 71.38 22.53
C GLY A 309 0.85 72.59 22.69
N LYS A 310 1.78 72.82 21.74
CA LYS A 310 2.63 74.03 21.72
C LYS A 310 1.83 75.30 21.45
N GLU A 311 0.90 75.26 20.51
CA GLU A 311 0.03 76.40 20.19
C GLU A 311 -0.82 76.80 21.39
N VAL A 312 -1.47 75.82 22.05
CA VAL A 312 -2.27 76.07 23.25
C VAL A 312 -1.40 76.59 24.39
N ARG A 313 -0.15 76.12 24.53
CA ARG A 313 0.78 76.66 25.55
C ARG A 313 1.13 78.12 25.27
N SER A 314 1.37 78.47 24.01
CA SER A 314 1.59 79.87 23.62
C SER A 314 0.37 80.74 23.93
N LEU A 315 -0.84 80.23 23.68
CA LEU A 315 -2.08 80.93 23.99
C LEU A 315 -2.26 81.10 25.51
N ALA A 316 -1.96 80.07 26.31
CA ALA A 316 -1.98 80.13 27.77
C ALA A 316 -0.98 81.19 28.30
N GLY A 317 0.22 81.27 27.72
CA GLY A 317 1.20 82.31 28.06
C GLY A 317 0.69 83.73 27.77
N ASN A 318 0.04 83.92 26.61
CA ASN A 318 -0.59 85.20 26.28
C ASN A 318 -1.75 85.55 27.23
N ALA A 319 -2.54 84.54 27.64
CA ALA A 319 -3.61 84.70 28.62
C ALA A 319 -3.07 85.08 30.01
N ASP A 320 -1.96 84.49 30.46
CA ASP A 320 -1.31 84.87 31.74
C ASP A 320 -0.86 86.33 31.69
N GLN A 321 -0.24 86.77 30.59
CA GLN A 321 0.18 88.16 30.43
C GLN A 321 -1.03 89.12 30.41
N ALA A 322 -2.14 88.74 29.77
CA ALA A 322 -3.37 89.51 29.80
C ALA A 322 -3.95 89.61 31.22
N ALA A 323 -4.03 88.49 31.95
CA ALA A 323 -4.50 88.45 33.33
C ALA A 323 -3.64 89.33 34.26
N ARG A 324 -2.31 89.30 34.12
CA ARG A 324 -1.39 90.19 34.87
C ARG A 324 -1.64 91.67 34.60
N ARG A 325 -1.91 92.04 33.35
CA ARG A 325 -2.25 93.42 32.99
C ARG A 325 -3.59 93.85 33.59
N THR A 326 -4.59 92.97 33.57
CA THR A 326 -5.89 93.21 34.19
C THR A 326 -5.77 93.38 35.70
N PHE A 327 -5.01 92.52 36.38
CA PHE A 327 -4.72 92.62 37.81
C PHE A 327 -4.11 93.98 38.16
N ALA A 328 -3.08 94.40 37.40
CA ALA A 328 -2.44 95.70 37.59
C ALA A 328 -3.40 96.88 37.37
N ALA A 329 -4.26 96.81 36.36
CA ALA A 329 -5.26 97.84 36.07
C ALA A 329 -6.30 97.96 37.21
N ILE A 330 -6.80 96.84 37.72
CA ILE A 330 -7.74 96.82 38.85
C ILE A 330 -7.07 97.36 40.12
N GLY A 331 -5.80 96.99 40.38
CA GLY A 331 -5.03 97.58 41.48
C GLY A 331 -4.87 99.10 41.35
N GLY A 332 -4.73 99.61 40.12
CA GLY A 332 -4.76 101.05 39.84
C GLY A 332 -6.11 101.70 40.17
N VAL A 333 -7.22 101.05 39.82
CA VAL A 333 -8.57 101.53 40.17
C VAL A 333 -8.79 101.54 41.69
N ASP A 334 -8.35 100.51 42.40
CA ASP A 334 -8.43 100.44 43.86
C ASP A 334 -7.65 101.59 44.54
N ALA A 335 -6.45 101.89 44.04
CA ALA A 335 -5.64 103.02 44.52
C ALA A 335 -6.35 104.37 44.30
N VAL A 336 -6.92 104.58 43.10
CA VAL A 336 -7.66 105.81 42.77
C VAL A 336 -8.93 105.94 43.61
N THR A 337 -9.71 104.88 43.75
CA THR A 337 -10.93 104.90 44.58
C THR A 337 -10.62 105.16 46.05
N THR A 338 -9.53 104.60 46.58
CA THR A 338 -9.04 104.91 47.93
C THR A 338 -8.63 106.38 48.09
N GLN A 339 -8.03 106.97 47.05
CA GLN A 339 -7.71 108.41 47.07
C GLN A 339 -8.98 109.27 47.04
N ILE A 340 -9.98 108.92 46.22
CA ILE A 340 -11.28 109.61 46.19
C ILE A 340 -11.97 109.49 47.55
N ALA A 341 -11.97 108.31 48.19
CA ALA A 341 -12.55 108.13 49.52
C ALA A 341 -11.97 109.12 50.55
N ARG A 342 -10.64 109.33 50.51
CA ARG A 342 -9.98 110.33 51.38
C ARG A 342 -10.42 111.77 51.07
N MET A 343 -10.56 112.12 49.80
CA MET A 343 -11.06 113.45 49.38
C MET A 343 -12.51 113.66 49.86
N VAL A 344 -13.37 112.66 49.69
CA VAL A 344 -14.77 112.69 50.15
C VAL A 344 -14.85 112.89 51.67
N ASN A 345 -14.01 112.19 52.45
CA ASN A 345 -13.92 112.39 53.89
C ASN A 345 -13.56 113.85 54.24
N SER A 346 -12.62 114.46 53.50
CA SER A 346 -12.25 115.86 53.70
C SER A 346 -13.40 116.83 53.35
N ILE A 347 -14.18 116.54 52.32
CA ILE A 347 -15.34 117.37 51.94
C ILE A 347 -16.41 117.33 53.03
N GLU A 348 -16.67 116.15 53.62
CA GLU A 348 -17.62 116.04 54.72
C GLU A 348 -17.19 116.81 55.97
N ASP A 349 -15.90 116.78 56.31
CA ASP A 349 -15.36 117.56 57.44
C ASP A 349 -15.49 119.06 57.18
N VAL A 350 -15.14 119.53 55.98
CA VAL A 350 -15.31 120.95 55.59
C VAL A 350 -16.78 121.36 55.61
N SER A 351 -17.68 120.55 55.05
CA SER A 351 -19.13 120.78 55.07
C SER A 351 -19.65 120.84 56.51
N PHE A 352 -19.23 119.93 57.38
CA PHE A 352 -19.66 119.91 58.78
C PHE A 352 -19.21 121.16 59.53
N ARG A 353 -17.94 121.56 59.38
CA ARG A 353 -17.41 122.80 59.96
C ARG A 353 -18.13 124.03 59.42
N THR A 354 -18.43 124.08 58.12
CA THR A 354 -19.16 125.19 57.50
C THR A 354 -20.59 125.28 58.05
N ASN A 355 -21.26 124.15 58.23
CA ASN A 355 -22.59 124.08 58.84
C ASN A 355 -22.57 124.58 60.29
N LEU A 356 -21.52 124.28 61.07
CA LEU A 356 -21.35 124.81 62.43
C LEU A 356 -21.07 126.32 62.46
N ILE A 357 -20.24 126.82 61.56
CA ILE A 357 -19.97 128.27 61.42
C ILE A 357 -21.26 129.02 61.06
N ALA A 358 -22.01 128.49 60.09
CA ALA A 358 -23.29 129.06 59.67
C ALA A 358 -24.33 129.07 60.79
N LEU A 359 -24.41 127.99 61.57
CA LEU A 359 -25.26 127.92 62.76
C LEU A 359 -24.88 129.00 63.78
N ASN A 360 -23.59 129.13 64.11
CA ASN A 360 -23.11 130.17 65.04
C ASN A 360 -23.43 131.58 64.52
N ALA A 361 -23.29 131.82 63.21
CA ALA A 361 -23.63 133.08 62.58
C ALA A 361 -25.14 133.38 62.64
N ALA A 362 -25.99 132.37 62.43
CA ALA A 362 -27.44 132.51 62.56
C ALA A 362 -27.86 132.86 64.00
N VAL A 363 -27.21 132.24 65.01
CA VAL A 363 -27.45 132.58 66.43
C VAL A 363 -27.03 134.03 66.72
N GLU A 364 -25.87 134.47 66.26
CA GLU A 364 -25.40 135.84 66.51
C GLU A 364 -26.24 136.88 65.75
N ALA A 365 -26.71 136.55 64.54
CA ALA A 365 -27.64 137.38 63.78
C ALA A 365 -28.99 137.55 64.49
N ALA A 366 -29.54 136.46 65.07
CA ALA A 366 -30.75 136.53 65.90
C ALA A 366 -30.54 137.39 67.16
N ARG A 367 -29.35 137.32 67.76
CA ARG A 367 -28.96 138.13 68.93
C ARG A 367 -28.87 139.62 68.62
N ALA A 368 -28.49 139.99 67.40
CA ALA A 368 -28.43 141.38 66.94
C ALA A 368 -29.80 142.01 66.60
N GLY A 369 -30.90 141.24 66.67
CA GLY A 369 -32.25 141.73 66.40
C GLY A 369 -32.44 142.23 64.96
N GLU A 370 -33.11 143.37 64.76
CA GLU A 370 -33.38 143.90 63.41
C GLU A 370 -32.11 144.23 62.61
N LYS A 371 -31.00 144.59 63.28
CA LYS A 371 -29.72 144.88 62.64
C LYS A 371 -29.08 143.63 62.01
N GLY A 372 -29.47 142.44 62.47
CA GLY A 372 -28.95 141.14 62.02
C GLY A 372 -29.78 140.43 60.96
N ALA A 373 -30.95 140.96 60.58
CA ALA A 373 -31.89 140.26 59.70
C ALA A 373 -31.29 139.83 58.34
N GLY A 374 -30.48 140.70 57.71
CA GLY A 374 -29.79 140.36 56.46
C GLY A 374 -28.71 139.28 56.63
N PHE A 375 -27.98 139.30 57.76
CA PHE A 375 -26.98 138.28 58.09
C PHE A 375 -27.63 136.92 58.40
N ALA A 376 -28.82 136.91 59.02
CA ALA A 376 -29.55 135.68 59.30
C ALA A 376 -29.93 134.93 58.01
N VAL A 377 -30.35 135.65 56.96
CA VAL A 377 -30.67 135.05 55.65
C VAL A 377 -29.42 134.44 55.00
N VAL A 378 -28.30 135.16 55.01
CA VAL A 378 -27.03 134.63 54.47
C VAL A 378 -26.56 133.40 55.26
N ALA A 379 -26.67 133.43 56.60
CA ALA A 379 -26.29 132.30 57.43
C ALA A 379 -27.12 131.04 57.14
N GLU A 380 -28.43 131.16 56.93
CA GLU A 380 -29.28 130.02 56.59
C GLU A 380 -29.00 129.48 55.17
N GLU A 381 -28.69 130.35 54.21
CA GLU A 381 -28.29 129.92 52.86
C GLU A 381 -26.96 129.14 52.89
N VAL A 382 -25.97 129.65 53.64
CA VAL A 382 -24.68 128.95 53.83
C VAL A 382 -24.88 127.62 54.55
N ARG A 383 -25.77 127.57 55.56
CA ARG A 383 -26.12 126.33 56.26
C ARG A 383 -26.75 125.31 55.31
N THR A 384 -27.66 125.74 54.45
CA THR A 384 -28.33 124.90 53.46
C THR A 384 -27.33 124.36 52.43
N LEU A 385 -26.44 125.20 51.90
CA LEU A 385 -25.35 124.77 51.01
C LEU A 385 -24.43 123.74 51.67
N ALA A 386 -24.07 123.96 52.94
CA ALA A 386 -23.25 123.01 53.70
C ALA A 386 -23.95 121.65 53.87
N GLN A 387 -25.25 121.62 54.16
CA GLN A 387 -26.02 120.37 54.26
C GLN A 387 -26.13 119.63 52.93
N ILE A 388 -26.36 120.36 51.83
CA ILE A 388 -26.38 119.79 50.47
C ILE A 388 -25.01 119.17 50.14
N ALA A 389 -23.92 119.89 50.42
CA ALA A 389 -22.56 119.38 50.21
C ALA A 389 -22.29 118.10 51.03
N ASN A 390 -22.79 118.01 52.28
CA ASN A 390 -22.66 116.80 53.10
C ASN A 390 -23.39 115.62 52.46
N ARG A 391 -24.63 115.86 52.01
CA ARG A 391 -25.46 114.81 51.37
C ARG A 391 -24.78 114.29 50.11
N SER A 392 -24.33 115.17 49.23
CA SER A 392 -23.61 114.78 48.01
C SER A 392 -22.31 114.03 48.33
N ALA A 393 -21.56 114.45 49.35
CA ALA A 393 -20.36 113.73 49.77
C ALA A 393 -20.67 112.30 50.26
N ARG A 394 -21.74 112.11 51.03
CA ARG A 394 -22.20 110.76 51.45
C ARG A 394 -22.57 109.89 50.26
N GLU A 395 -23.34 110.42 49.30
CA GLU A 395 -23.70 109.71 48.07
C GLU A 395 -22.46 109.30 47.26
N ILE A 396 -21.45 110.19 47.15
CA ILE A 396 -20.17 109.85 46.53
C ILE A 396 -19.44 108.77 47.33
N ARG A 397 -19.45 108.80 48.67
CA ARG A 397 -18.83 107.75 49.49
C ARG A 397 -19.45 106.38 49.23
N GLU A 398 -20.78 106.31 49.12
CA GLU A 398 -21.46 105.05 48.80
C GLU A 398 -21.08 104.53 47.40
N LEU A 399 -20.97 105.41 46.40
CA LEU A 399 -20.47 105.06 45.07
C LEU A 399 -19.03 104.55 45.10
N VAL A 400 -18.15 105.20 45.85
CA VAL A 400 -16.74 104.78 46.01
C VAL A 400 -16.66 103.43 46.72
N GLY A 401 -17.44 103.21 47.77
CA GLY A 401 -17.50 101.93 48.48
C GLY A 401 -17.95 100.77 47.58
N ARG A 402 -18.94 101.01 46.71
CA ARG A 402 -19.31 100.03 45.67
C ARG A 402 -18.18 99.77 44.68
N GLY A 403 -17.46 100.81 44.25
CA GLY A 403 -16.31 100.68 43.36
C GLY A 403 -15.16 99.86 43.97
N GLN A 404 -14.87 100.06 45.26
CA GLN A 404 -13.89 99.26 46.00
C GLN A 404 -14.31 97.79 46.10
N ALA A 405 -15.57 97.53 46.45
CA ALA A 405 -16.09 96.16 46.51
C ALA A 405 -16.00 95.44 45.14
N GLN A 406 -16.33 96.14 44.06
CA GLN A 406 -16.23 95.60 42.70
C GLN A 406 -14.78 95.37 42.27
N SER A 407 -13.86 96.26 42.66
CA SER A 407 -12.42 96.06 42.40
C SER A 407 -11.89 94.84 43.16
N GLY A 408 -12.29 94.65 44.43
CA GLY A 408 -11.94 93.46 45.21
C GLY A 408 -12.44 92.16 44.60
N GLN A 409 -13.66 92.13 44.06
CA GLN A 409 -14.16 90.98 43.29
C GLN A 409 -13.33 90.73 42.03
N GLY A 410 -13.01 91.79 41.26
CA GLY A 410 -12.20 91.66 40.06
C GLY A 410 -10.78 91.13 40.32
N VAL A 411 -10.17 91.49 41.46
CA VAL A 411 -8.89 90.91 41.91
C VAL A 411 -9.03 89.41 42.14
N ALA A 412 -10.04 88.99 42.91
CA ALA A 412 -10.27 87.57 43.23
C ALA A 412 -10.54 86.72 41.97
N GLU A 413 -11.33 87.24 41.03
CA GLU A 413 -11.59 86.58 39.74
C GLU A 413 -10.31 86.46 38.90
N THR A 414 -9.47 87.49 38.89
CA THR A 414 -8.20 87.47 38.15
C THR A 414 -7.20 86.49 38.75
N GLU A 415 -7.12 86.39 40.08
CA GLU A 415 -6.30 85.38 40.76
C GLU A 415 -6.75 83.95 40.44
N MET A 416 -8.07 83.72 40.40
CA MET A 416 -8.63 82.43 40.00
C MET A 416 -8.28 82.10 38.55
N LEU A 417 -8.38 83.08 37.65
CA LEU A 417 -7.98 82.93 36.25
C LEU A 417 -6.50 82.56 36.11
N GLN A 418 -5.60 83.20 36.88
CA GLN A 418 -4.18 82.85 36.88
C GLN A 418 -3.91 81.42 37.34
N LYS A 419 -4.62 80.95 38.37
CA LYS A 419 -4.52 79.54 38.82
C LYS A 419 -4.94 78.57 37.73
N MET A 420 -6.07 78.83 37.06
CA MET A 420 -6.55 77.98 35.96
C MET A 420 -5.55 77.95 34.79
N ILE A 421 -4.94 79.08 34.45
CA ILE A 421 -3.92 79.13 33.40
C ILE A 421 -2.68 78.31 33.78
N ALA A 422 -2.25 78.37 35.04
CA ALA A 422 -1.12 77.56 35.54
C ALA A 422 -1.42 76.06 35.50
N GLU A 423 -2.64 75.65 35.83
CA GLU A 423 -3.09 74.25 35.72
C GLU A 423 -3.11 73.79 34.25
N ILE A 424 -3.63 74.61 33.33
CA ILE A 424 -3.61 74.34 31.88
C ILE A 424 -2.18 74.13 31.39
N ASP A 425 -1.26 75.01 31.78
CA ASP A 425 0.15 74.90 31.41
C ASP A 425 0.81 73.60 31.93
N GLN A 426 0.45 73.16 33.15
CA GLN A 426 0.87 71.86 33.67
C GLN A 426 0.28 70.69 32.87
N HIS A 427 -1.00 70.72 32.54
CA HIS A 427 -1.64 69.69 31.71
C HIS A 427 -0.99 69.60 30.31
N LEU A 428 -0.62 70.74 29.72
CA LEU A 428 0.07 70.77 28.43
C LEU A 428 1.50 70.24 28.50
N ARG A 429 2.19 70.36 29.65
CA ARG A 429 3.47 69.68 29.87
C ARG A 429 3.32 68.17 29.90
N ASN A 430 2.33 67.68 30.65
CA ASN A 430 2.06 66.25 30.74
C ASN A 430 1.67 65.68 29.37
N LEU A 431 0.80 66.38 28.62
CA LEU A 431 0.44 66.02 27.25
C LEU A 431 1.67 65.91 26.34
N GLY A 432 2.61 66.86 26.44
CA GLY A 432 3.87 66.81 25.69
C GLY A 432 4.65 65.53 25.98
N ASN A 433 4.88 65.21 27.26
CA ASN A 433 5.60 64.00 27.66
C ASN A 433 4.89 62.71 27.22
N GLU A 434 3.55 62.67 27.29
CA GLU A 434 2.75 61.54 26.82
C GLU A 434 2.86 61.37 25.31
N THR A 435 2.78 62.46 24.53
CA THR A 435 2.97 62.40 23.07
C THR A 435 4.38 61.95 22.67
N ASP A 436 5.40 62.32 23.44
CA ASP A 436 6.78 61.85 23.23
C ASP A 436 6.90 60.34 23.48
N THR A 437 6.29 59.85 24.56
CA THR A 437 6.23 58.43 24.88
C THR A 437 5.49 57.64 23.80
N ILE A 438 4.35 58.15 23.32
CA ILE A 438 3.58 57.55 22.23
C ILE A 438 4.43 57.49 20.95
N ALA A 439 5.14 58.56 20.60
CA ALA A 439 6.01 58.58 19.43
C ALA A 439 7.11 57.51 19.52
N GLN A 440 7.73 57.35 20.69
CA GLN A 440 8.74 56.32 20.92
C GLN A 440 8.16 54.90 20.76
N VAL A 441 7.00 54.62 21.37
CA VAL A 441 6.35 53.29 21.25
C VAL A 441 5.98 52.99 19.80
N LEU A 442 5.54 53.99 19.04
CA LEU A 442 5.24 53.83 17.61
C LEU A 442 6.51 53.57 16.78
N ASP A 443 7.65 54.17 17.15
CA ASP A 443 8.95 53.89 16.52
C ASP A 443 9.43 52.45 16.76
N GLU A 444 9.31 51.98 18.00
CA GLU A 444 9.59 50.60 18.36
C GLU A 444 8.64 49.62 17.64
N GLY A 445 7.34 49.96 17.59
CA GLY A 445 6.31 49.20 16.89
C GLY A 445 6.57 49.07 15.39
N SER A 446 6.93 50.17 14.72
CA SER A 446 7.29 50.16 13.30
C SER A 446 8.50 49.28 13.01
N SER A 447 9.53 49.35 13.86
CA SER A 447 10.71 48.49 13.76
C SER A 447 10.37 47.00 13.97
N ALA A 448 9.45 46.71 14.89
CA ALA A 448 8.97 45.35 15.13
C ALA A 448 8.17 44.81 13.94
N LEU A 449 7.31 45.64 13.33
CA LEU A 449 6.54 45.27 12.13
C LEU A 449 7.45 44.98 10.94
N LEU A 450 8.51 45.76 10.72
CA LEU A 450 9.49 45.46 9.66
C LEU A 450 10.18 44.10 9.86
N ARG A 451 10.52 43.74 11.10
CA ARG A 451 11.07 42.41 11.40
C ARG A 451 10.05 41.30 11.12
N LEU A 452 8.80 41.51 11.53
CA LEU A 452 7.72 40.57 11.30
C LEU A 452 7.45 40.38 9.79
N GLU A 453 7.42 41.46 9.02
CA GLU A 453 7.24 41.42 7.56
C GLU A 453 8.35 40.59 6.89
N ASN A 454 9.61 40.80 7.28
CA ASN A 454 10.74 40.00 6.79
C ASN A 454 10.63 38.52 7.16
N GLN A 455 10.25 38.20 8.41
CA GLN A 455 10.08 36.81 8.86
C GLN A 455 8.94 36.11 8.13
N VAL A 456 7.78 36.77 8.02
CA VAL A 456 6.64 36.25 7.26
C VAL A 456 7.02 36.09 5.80
N SER A 457 7.85 36.98 5.26
CA SER A 457 8.33 36.84 3.89
C SER A 457 9.13 35.57 3.67
N GLN A 458 10.10 35.31 4.54
CA GLN A 458 10.92 34.09 4.48
C GLN A 458 10.07 32.82 4.59
N VAL A 459 9.06 32.82 5.46
CA VAL A 459 8.11 31.70 5.60
C VAL A 459 7.31 31.49 4.31
N GLY A 460 6.77 32.56 3.73
CA GLY A 460 6.04 32.50 2.47
C GLY A 460 6.91 31.98 1.32
N ASP A 461 8.16 32.42 1.24
CA ASP A 461 9.09 32.01 0.19
C ASP A 461 9.56 30.56 0.36
N ALA A 462 9.75 30.10 1.60
CA ALA A 462 10.02 28.70 1.90
C ALA A 462 8.84 27.80 1.52
N ALA A 463 7.62 28.19 1.88
CA ALA A 463 6.41 27.48 1.50
C ALA A 463 6.24 27.43 -0.03
N GLY A 464 6.47 28.55 -0.72
CA GLY A 464 6.42 28.63 -2.18
C GLY A 464 7.45 27.72 -2.87
N ARG A 465 8.67 27.65 -2.36
CA ARG A 465 9.70 26.71 -2.87
C ARG A 465 9.29 25.26 -2.73
N THR A 466 8.71 24.87 -1.58
CA THR A 466 8.19 23.50 -1.37
C THR A 466 7.11 23.16 -2.38
N LEU A 467 6.20 24.09 -2.67
CA LEU A 467 5.14 23.89 -3.67
C LEU A 467 5.68 23.85 -5.11
N GLY A 468 6.73 24.61 -5.41
CA GLY A 468 7.39 24.61 -6.71
C GLY A 468 8.19 23.35 -6.98
N ALA A 469 8.89 22.82 -5.98
CA ALA A 469 9.78 21.67 -6.12
C ALA A 469 9.08 20.36 -6.47
N SER A 470 7.79 20.21 -6.19
CA SER A 470 7.03 19.00 -6.53
C SER A 470 6.27 19.09 -7.85
N ARG A 471 6.29 20.23 -8.53
CA ARG A 471 5.77 20.34 -9.91
C ARG A 471 6.81 19.98 -10.97
N ALA A 472 8.09 19.91 -10.57
CA ALA A 472 9.20 19.43 -11.38
C ALA A 472 9.43 17.94 -11.08
#